data_AF-A0A846PKS3-F1
#
_entry.id   AF-A0A846PKS3-F1
#
_cell.length_a   1.000
_cell.length_b   1.000
_cell.length_c   1.000
_cell.angle_alpha   90.00
_cell.angle_beta   90.00
_cell.angle_gamma   90.00
#
_symmetry.space_group_name_H-M   'P 1'
#
loop_
_entity.id
_entity.type
_entity.pdbx_description
1 polymer ?
#
loop_
_entity_poly.entity_id
_entity_poly.type
_entity_poly.pdbx_seq_one_letter_code
_entity_poly.pdbx_strand_id
1 'polypeptide(L)'
;MSSDANNGLITKIWGPPAWEFLHCITFGYPLEPTEEQKKKYKQFFINIGDVLPCKYCRESYKNFISTGNSVLSDEVMKDRESFTRWFYNVHERVNEKLDVDYGVTYEDIVNKYESYRAKCSKTKKKEKGCITPLDKKSQSYKMAYIKDSPIIPYNLVQKFTKYAKMRGLESSEFRYLDKCKCKNDYKNIISDKCCDFWCERNRECNEIIKKMRIQGIPSLESD
;
A
#
# COMPACT_ATOMS: atom_id res chain seq x y z
N MET A 1 19.76 15.54 27.22
CA MET A 1 18.90 14.64 26.41
C MET A 1 18.15 15.51 25.41
N SER A 2 18.12 15.16 24.13
CA SER A 2 17.37 15.92 23.12
C SER A 2 15.89 15.99 23.52
N SER A 3 15.28 17.18 23.40
CA SER A 3 13.86 17.44 23.69
C SER A 3 12.90 16.55 22.90
N ASP A 4 13.39 15.92 21.83
CA ASP A 4 12.59 15.10 20.91
C ASP A 4 12.64 13.60 21.23
N ALA A 5 13.33 13.19 22.30
CA ALA A 5 13.48 11.77 22.67
C ALA A 5 12.14 11.04 22.90
N ASN A 6 11.08 11.79 23.22
CA ASN A 6 9.73 11.27 23.46
C ASN A 6 8.80 11.39 22.22
N ASN A 7 9.29 11.88 21.09
CA ASN A 7 8.51 11.99 19.87
C ASN A 7 8.36 10.62 19.18
N GLY A 8 7.32 10.49 18.36
CA GLY A 8 7.14 9.33 17.49
C GLY A 8 8.15 9.27 16.33
N LEU A 9 8.18 8.15 15.61
CA LEU A 9 9.01 7.97 14.43
C LEU A 9 8.30 8.50 13.16
N ILE A 10 9.09 8.98 12.20
CA ILE A 10 8.60 9.52 10.92
C ILE A 10 7.74 8.47 10.21
N THR A 11 6.44 8.77 10.03
CA THR A 11 5.43 7.83 9.53
C THR A 11 5.71 7.33 8.11
N LYS A 12 6.36 8.16 7.28
CA LYS A 12 6.75 7.77 5.91
C LYS A 12 7.90 6.77 5.84
N ILE A 13 8.60 6.49 6.96
CA ILE A 13 9.67 5.49 7.03
C ILE A 13 9.13 4.14 7.50
N TRP A 14 8.48 4.10 8.68
CA TRP A 14 8.04 2.83 9.27
C TRP A 14 6.65 2.38 8.77
N GLY A 15 5.81 3.30 8.29
CA GLY A 15 4.45 3.00 7.84
C GLY A 15 4.39 1.98 6.70
N PRO A 16 5.09 2.21 5.57
CA PRO A 16 5.08 1.28 4.44
C PRO A 16 5.48 -0.17 4.79
N PRO A 17 6.61 -0.44 5.49
CA PRO A 17 6.95 -1.82 5.86
C PRO A 17 5.98 -2.41 6.89
N ALA A 18 5.40 -1.59 7.79
CA ALA A 18 4.39 -2.08 8.74
C ALA A 18 3.11 -2.53 8.02
N TRP A 19 2.62 -1.77 7.04
CA TRP A 19 1.48 -2.17 6.21
C TRP A 19 1.75 -3.48 5.47
N GLU A 20 2.91 -3.59 4.81
CA GLU A 20 3.31 -4.79 4.09
C GLU A 20 3.35 -6.03 5.00
N PHE A 21 3.94 -5.89 6.19
CA PHE A 21 4.00 -6.96 7.18
C PHE A 21 2.62 -7.37 7.69
N LEU A 22 1.76 -6.40 8.04
CA LEU A 22 0.43 -6.69 8.57
C LEU A 22 -0.49 -7.32 7.52
N HIS A 23 -0.43 -6.87 6.25
CA HIS A 23 -1.11 -7.55 5.15
C HIS A 23 -0.57 -8.98 4.97
N CYS A 24 0.75 -9.19 5.03
CA CYS A 24 1.30 -10.55 5.00
C CYS A 24 0.73 -11.44 6.13
N ILE A 25 0.55 -10.89 7.34
CA ILE A 25 -0.08 -11.60 8.46
C ILE A 25 -1.53 -11.97 8.13
N THR A 26 -2.34 -11.05 7.60
CA THR A 26 -3.75 -11.35 7.27
C THR A 26 -3.86 -12.39 6.16
N PHE A 27 -3.00 -12.32 5.13
CA PHE A 27 -2.95 -13.35 4.09
C PHE A 27 -2.38 -14.68 4.60
N GLY A 28 -1.60 -14.68 5.69
CA GLY A 28 -1.15 -15.87 6.40
C GLY A 28 -2.23 -16.56 7.24
N TYR A 29 -3.38 -15.90 7.45
CA TYR A 29 -4.48 -16.44 8.25
C TYR A 29 -5.05 -17.74 7.65
N PRO A 30 -5.48 -18.72 8.47
CA PRO A 30 -6.06 -19.97 7.97
C PRO A 30 -7.33 -19.74 7.15
N LEU A 31 -7.60 -20.64 6.19
CA LEU A 31 -8.89 -20.64 5.48
C LEU A 31 -10.04 -21.04 6.42
N GLU A 32 -9.76 -21.98 7.33
CA GLU A 32 -10.67 -22.46 8.38
C GLU A 32 -9.98 -22.27 9.74
N PRO A 33 -10.09 -21.08 10.34
CA PRO A 33 -9.41 -20.78 11.60
C PRO A 33 -10.11 -21.43 12.80
N THR A 34 -9.33 -21.95 13.74
CA THR A 34 -9.84 -22.38 15.05
C THR A 34 -10.19 -21.19 15.93
N GLU A 35 -11.04 -21.39 16.94
CA GLU A 35 -11.41 -20.32 17.90
C GLU A 35 -10.19 -19.71 18.60
N GLU A 36 -9.17 -20.52 18.92
CA GLU A 36 -7.93 -20.02 19.50
C GLU A 36 -7.13 -19.17 18.50
N GLN A 37 -7.12 -19.53 17.21
CA GLN A 37 -6.50 -18.71 16.18
C GLN A 37 -7.24 -17.38 16.02
N LYS A 38 -8.57 -17.38 15.94
CA LYS A 38 -9.40 -16.17 15.89
C LYS A 38 -9.04 -15.22 17.03
N LYS A 39 -9.02 -15.74 18.26
CA LYS A 39 -8.68 -14.96 19.47
C LYS A 39 -7.27 -14.37 19.41
N LYS A 40 -6.26 -15.16 19.01
CA LYS A 40 -4.87 -14.70 18.92
C LYS A 40 -4.69 -13.59 17.89
N TYR A 41 -5.25 -13.75 16.70
CA TYR A 41 -5.16 -12.73 15.64
C TYR A 41 -5.93 -11.46 16.03
N LYS A 42 -7.14 -11.59 16.57
CA LYS A 42 -7.91 -10.44 17.07
C LYS A 42 -7.14 -9.66 18.14
N GLN A 43 -6.59 -10.35 19.14
CA GLN A 43 -5.79 -9.70 20.19
C GLN A 43 -4.54 -9.04 19.63
N PHE A 44 -3.85 -9.70 18.69
CA PHE A 44 -2.67 -9.12 18.04
C PHE A 44 -3.01 -7.78 17.36
N PHE A 45 -4.09 -7.72 16.57
CA PHE A 45 -4.48 -6.48 15.88
C PHE A 45 -5.04 -5.42 16.84
N ILE A 46 -5.69 -5.79 17.95
CA ILE A 46 -6.01 -4.84 19.02
C ILE A 46 -4.72 -4.20 19.56
N ASN A 47 -3.72 -5.01 19.89
CA ASN A 47 -2.45 -4.55 20.45
C ASN A 47 -1.63 -3.69 19.50
N ILE A 48 -1.80 -3.83 18.18
CA ILE A 48 -1.20 -2.91 17.20
C ILE A 48 -1.56 -1.46 17.53
N GLY A 49 -2.82 -1.21 17.92
CA GLY A 49 -3.30 0.12 18.30
C GLY A 49 -2.58 0.74 19.49
N ASP A 50 -1.88 -0.05 20.30
CA ASP A 50 -1.11 0.43 21.47
C ASP A 50 0.36 0.69 21.16
N VAL A 51 0.92 0.05 20.13
CA VAL A 51 2.37 0.03 19.89
C VAL A 51 2.82 0.83 18.67
N LEU A 52 1.90 1.37 17.83
CA LEU A 52 2.32 2.22 16.72
C LEU A 52 3.18 3.39 17.25
N PRO A 53 4.35 3.68 16.67
CA PRO A 53 5.29 4.68 17.18
C PRO A 53 4.88 6.11 16.77
N CYS A 54 3.60 6.43 16.92
CA CYS A 54 2.98 7.70 16.54
C CYS A 54 1.64 7.83 17.30
N LYS A 55 1.52 8.82 18.19
CA LYS A 55 0.32 9.04 19.03
C LYS A 55 -0.97 9.12 18.22
N TYR A 56 -1.02 10.01 17.22
CA TYR A 56 -2.20 10.20 16.37
C TYR A 56 -2.52 8.98 15.50
N CYS A 57 -1.51 8.17 15.18
CA CYS A 57 -1.71 6.93 14.44
C CYS A 57 -2.41 5.89 15.33
N ARG A 58 -2.01 5.77 16.60
CA ARG A 58 -2.67 4.91 17.59
C ARG A 58 -4.13 5.31 17.81
N GLU A 59 -4.37 6.60 18.06
CA GLU A 59 -5.72 7.13 18.30
C GLU A 59 -6.66 6.88 17.11
N SER A 60 -6.21 7.19 15.89
CA SER A 60 -7.02 6.93 14.70
C SER A 60 -7.21 5.45 14.42
N TYR A 61 -6.18 4.62 14.57
CA TYR A 61 -6.31 3.17 14.39
C TYR A 61 -7.35 2.58 15.35
N LYS A 62 -7.28 2.93 16.64
CA LYS A 62 -8.27 2.52 17.65
C LYS A 62 -9.68 2.93 17.26
N ASN A 63 -9.87 4.18 16.83
CA ASN A 63 -11.17 4.63 16.34
C ASN A 63 -11.63 3.84 15.11
N PHE A 64 -10.73 3.55 14.17
CA PHE A 64 -11.06 2.84 12.94
C PHE A 64 -11.48 1.39 13.21
N ILE A 65 -10.81 0.68 14.10
CA ILE A 65 -11.18 -0.71 14.42
C ILE A 65 -12.44 -0.82 15.29
N SER A 66 -13.01 0.30 15.75
CA SER A 66 -14.20 0.33 16.62
C SER A 66 -15.42 1.01 15.98
N THR A 67 -15.32 1.52 14.75
CA THR A 67 -16.41 2.26 14.08
C THR A 67 -16.53 1.92 12.59
N GLY A 68 -17.68 2.20 11.97
CA GLY A 68 -17.84 2.15 10.51
C GLY A 68 -17.70 0.76 9.88
N ASN A 69 -17.20 0.71 8.65
CA ASN A 69 -17.04 -0.52 7.85
C ASN A 69 -15.75 -1.31 8.16
N SER A 70 -14.96 -0.86 9.14
CA SER A 70 -13.70 -1.51 9.55
C SER A 70 -13.70 -1.91 11.03
N VAL A 71 -14.88 -2.10 11.62
CA VAL A 71 -15.01 -2.64 12.98
C VAL A 71 -14.39 -4.03 13.04
N LEU A 72 -13.51 -4.26 14.01
CA LEU A 72 -12.90 -5.55 14.29
C LEU A 72 -13.87 -6.44 15.09
N SER A 73 -14.75 -7.14 14.38
CA SER A 73 -15.75 -8.04 14.95
C SER A 73 -15.34 -9.52 14.84
N ASP A 74 -16.18 -10.42 15.35
CA ASP A 74 -15.95 -11.87 15.18
C ASP A 74 -16.22 -12.32 13.74
N GLU A 75 -17.08 -11.61 13.00
CA GLU A 75 -17.32 -11.83 11.56
C GLU A 75 -16.06 -11.59 10.72
N VAL A 76 -15.23 -10.61 11.12
CA VAL A 76 -13.92 -10.36 10.49
C VAL A 76 -12.98 -11.55 10.65
N MET A 77 -13.16 -12.35 11.71
CA MET A 77 -12.29 -13.48 12.04
C MET A 77 -12.79 -14.80 11.44
N LYS A 78 -13.88 -14.78 10.66
CA LYS A 78 -14.52 -15.97 10.11
C LYS A 78 -13.57 -16.82 9.28
N ASP A 79 -12.83 -16.19 8.38
CA ASP A 79 -11.94 -16.84 7.41
C ASP A 79 -10.87 -15.86 6.90
N ARG A 80 -9.99 -16.31 6.01
CA ARG A 80 -8.96 -15.46 5.41
C ARG A 80 -9.54 -14.27 4.66
N GLU A 81 -10.60 -14.46 3.87
CA GLU A 81 -11.12 -13.41 2.99
C GLU A 81 -11.72 -12.25 3.80
N SER A 82 -12.58 -12.57 4.77
CA SER A 82 -13.16 -11.59 5.69
C SER A 82 -12.07 -10.78 6.40
N PHE A 83 -10.99 -11.44 6.82
CA PHE A 83 -9.90 -10.80 7.53
C PHE A 83 -9.02 -9.92 6.65
N THR A 84 -8.64 -10.39 5.45
CA THR A 84 -7.86 -9.59 4.49
C THR A 84 -8.65 -8.39 3.99
N ARG A 85 -9.96 -8.54 3.76
CA ARG A 85 -10.85 -7.44 3.36
C ARG A 85 -11.03 -6.40 4.45
N TRP A 86 -11.16 -6.83 5.70
CA TRP A 86 -11.20 -5.91 6.84
C TRP A 86 -9.93 -5.05 6.92
N PHE A 87 -8.75 -5.67 6.81
CA PHE A 87 -7.51 -4.91 6.93
C PHE A 87 -7.25 -3.98 5.73
N TYR A 88 -7.73 -4.36 4.54
CA TYR A 88 -7.84 -3.44 3.40
C TYR A 88 -8.71 -2.22 3.74
N ASN A 89 -9.91 -2.40 4.31
CA ASN A 89 -10.77 -1.28 4.70
C ASN A 89 -10.10 -0.37 5.75
N VAL A 90 -9.36 -0.95 6.71
CA VAL A 90 -8.58 -0.16 7.68
C VAL A 90 -7.51 0.68 6.97
N HIS A 91 -6.83 0.12 5.98
CA HIS A 91 -5.83 0.85 5.18
C HIS A 91 -6.47 1.99 4.40
N GLU A 92 -7.62 1.76 3.77
CA GLU A 92 -8.35 2.79 3.02
C GLU A 92 -8.84 3.93 3.92
N ARG A 93 -9.30 3.65 5.15
CA ARG A 93 -9.64 4.72 6.10
C ARG A 93 -8.44 5.59 6.51
N VAL A 94 -7.24 5.01 6.53
CA VAL A 94 -6.01 5.79 6.76
C VAL A 94 -5.68 6.62 5.53
N ASN A 95 -5.88 6.09 4.31
CA ASN A 95 -5.71 6.82 3.06
C ASN A 95 -6.68 8.01 2.98
N GLU A 96 -7.97 7.81 3.28
CA GLU A 96 -8.98 8.86 3.38
C GLU A 96 -8.60 9.94 4.39
N LYS A 97 -8.15 9.56 5.61
CA LYS A 97 -7.71 10.51 6.63
C LYS A 97 -6.54 11.38 6.15
N LEU A 98 -5.64 10.83 5.34
CA LEU A 98 -4.45 11.51 4.85
C LEU A 98 -4.68 12.24 3.52
N ASP A 99 -5.90 12.17 2.98
CA ASP A 99 -6.28 12.70 1.66
C ASP A 99 -5.34 12.19 0.54
N VAL A 100 -5.04 10.88 0.57
CA VAL A 100 -4.21 10.20 -0.41
C VAL A 100 -5.01 9.08 -1.05
N ASP A 101 -4.92 8.96 -2.37
CA ASP A 101 -5.52 7.87 -3.13
C ASP A 101 -4.43 7.14 -3.93
N TYR A 102 -4.44 5.81 -3.93
CA TYR A 102 -3.56 4.97 -4.74
C TYR A 102 -4.29 4.31 -5.92
N GLY A 103 -5.62 4.37 -5.93
CA GLY A 103 -6.50 3.71 -6.87
C GLY A 103 -6.31 2.20 -6.87
N VAL A 104 -6.00 1.60 -5.72
CA VAL A 104 -5.73 0.17 -5.55
C VAL A 104 -6.98 -0.48 -5.00
N THR A 105 -7.50 -1.49 -5.71
CA THR A 105 -8.68 -2.24 -5.30
C THR A 105 -8.33 -3.37 -4.32
N TYR A 106 -9.35 -3.96 -3.69
CA TYR A 106 -9.14 -5.16 -2.89
C TYR A 106 -8.57 -6.31 -3.73
N GLU A 107 -9.05 -6.47 -4.96
CA GLU A 107 -8.58 -7.49 -5.91
C GLU A 107 -7.10 -7.30 -6.26
N ASP A 108 -6.63 -6.06 -6.41
CA ASP A 108 -5.21 -5.76 -6.61
C ASP A 108 -4.36 -6.20 -5.41
N ILE A 109 -4.85 -5.96 -4.18
CA ILE A 109 -4.20 -6.42 -2.95
C ILE A 109 -4.18 -7.95 -2.91
N VAL A 110 -5.29 -8.63 -3.20
CA VAL A 110 -5.34 -10.09 -3.27
C VAL A 110 -4.33 -10.63 -4.28
N ASN A 111 -4.31 -10.08 -5.50
CA ASN A 111 -3.37 -10.47 -6.55
C ASN A 111 -1.91 -10.30 -6.10
N LYS A 112 -1.59 -9.19 -5.43
CA LYS A 112 -0.26 -8.91 -4.90
C LYS A 112 0.15 -9.92 -3.82
N TYR A 113 -0.63 -10.08 -2.76
CA TYR A 113 -0.20 -10.91 -1.62
C TYR A 113 -0.36 -12.41 -1.88
N GLU A 114 -1.31 -12.85 -2.72
CA GLU A 114 -1.36 -14.26 -3.15
C GLU A 114 -0.21 -14.62 -4.09
N SER A 115 0.40 -13.64 -4.78
CA SER A 115 1.65 -13.89 -5.52
C SER A 115 2.81 -14.26 -4.59
N TYR A 116 2.77 -13.89 -3.31
CA TYR A 116 3.78 -14.24 -2.30
C TYR A 116 3.56 -15.62 -1.68
N ARG A 117 2.39 -16.23 -1.92
CA ARG A 117 2.03 -17.53 -1.37
C ARG A 117 3.10 -18.56 -1.71
N ALA A 118 3.65 -19.19 -0.67
CA ALA A 118 4.65 -20.23 -0.83
C ALA A 118 4.06 -21.43 -1.61
N LYS A 119 4.56 -21.64 -2.83
CA LYS A 119 4.14 -22.75 -3.71
C LYS A 119 5.17 -23.88 -3.61
N CYS A 120 5.25 -24.50 -2.43
CA CYS A 120 6.25 -25.52 -2.15
C CYS A 120 6.02 -26.74 -3.06
N SER A 121 7.05 -27.17 -3.79
CA SER A 121 7.04 -28.46 -4.48
C SER A 121 7.54 -29.55 -3.52
N LYS A 122 6.91 -30.73 -3.55
CA LYS A 122 7.43 -31.92 -2.85
C LYS A 122 8.67 -32.41 -3.61
N THR A 123 9.83 -31.83 -3.35
CA THR A 123 11.10 -32.32 -3.89
C THR A 123 11.59 -33.53 -3.10
N LYS A 124 12.14 -34.54 -3.81
CA LYS A 124 12.73 -35.75 -3.20
C LYS A 124 14.00 -35.48 -2.37
N LYS A 125 14.61 -34.29 -2.48
CA LYS A 125 15.80 -33.90 -1.72
C LYS A 125 15.40 -33.18 -0.43
N LYS A 126 16.01 -33.59 0.69
CA LYS A 126 15.93 -32.92 2.00
C LYS A 126 16.67 -31.58 1.93
N GLU A 127 16.02 -30.53 1.48
CA GLU A 127 16.51 -29.17 1.71
C GLU A 127 15.83 -28.57 2.95
N LYS A 128 16.54 -27.67 3.66
CA LYS A 128 15.99 -26.98 4.84
C LYS A 128 15.05 -25.86 4.39
N GLY A 129 13.74 -26.05 4.53
CA GLY A 129 12.72 -25.01 4.32
C GLY A 129 11.78 -25.27 3.13
N CYS A 130 10.80 -24.39 2.92
CA CYS A 130 9.92 -24.46 1.76
C CYS A 130 10.65 -23.98 0.50
N ILE A 131 10.87 -24.89 -0.45
CA ILE A 131 11.41 -24.56 -1.76
C ILE A 131 10.25 -24.23 -2.70
N THR A 132 10.09 -22.96 -3.03
CA THR A 132 9.27 -22.54 -4.18
C THR A 132 10.14 -22.56 -5.45
N PRO A 133 9.66 -23.09 -6.60
CA PRO A 133 10.35 -23.04 -7.89
C PRO A 133 10.85 -21.62 -8.26
N LEU A 134 11.99 -21.52 -8.96
CA LEU A 134 12.66 -20.24 -9.25
C LEU A 134 11.82 -19.28 -10.10
N ASP A 135 11.10 -19.81 -11.09
CA ASP A 135 10.16 -19.08 -11.94
C ASP A 135 9.04 -18.44 -11.11
N LYS A 136 8.46 -19.21 -10.18
CA LYS A 136 7.43 -18.73 -9.26
C LYS A 136 7.96 -17.68 -8.29
N LYS A 137 9.18 -17.87 -7.76
CA LYS A 137 9.85 -16.86 -6.92
C LYS A 137 10.11 -15.56 -7.67
N SER A 138 10.53 -15.64 -8.93
CA SER A 138 10.77 -14.46 -9.77
C SER A 138 9.50 -13.61 -9.92
N GLN A 139 8.35 -14.24 -10.15
CA GLN A 139 7.06 -13.54 -10.20
C GLN A 139 6.71 -12.88 -8.86
N SER A 140 6.87 -13.58 -7.74
CA SER A 140 6.65 -13.01 -6.40
C SER A 140 7.53 -11.78 -6.15
N TYR A 141 8.82 -11.84 -6.49
CA TYR A 141 9.73 -10.71 -6.33
C TYR A 141 9.37 -9.52 -7.22
N LYS A 142 8.93 -9.76 -8.46
CA LYS A 142 8.41 -8.69 -9.33
C LYS A 142 7.25 -7.97 -8.64
N MET A 143 6.27 -8.73 -8.13
CA MET A 143 5.12 -8.15 -7.42
C MET A 143 5.49 -7.47 -6.09
N ALA A 144 6.54 -7.93 -5.41
CA ALA A 144 7.07 -7.28 -4.19
C ALA A 144 7.74 -5.94 -4.48
N TYR A 145 8.42 -5.82 -5.61
CA TYR A 145 9.10 -4.58 -6.00
C TYR A 145 8.19 -3.57 -6.70
N ILE A 146 7.00 -3.97 -7.16
CA ILE A 146 5.98 -3.03 -7.65
C ILE A 146 5.44 -2.22 -6.46
N LYS A 147 5.65 -0.90 -6.53
CA LYS A 147 5.19 0.08 -5.56
C LYS A 147 4.24 1.08 -6.20
N ASP A 148 2.99 1.07 -5.79
CA ASP A 148 2.01 2.04 -6.26
C ASP A 148 2.34 3.44 -5.76
N SER A 149 2.34 4.40 -6.69
CA SER A 149 2.44 5.82 -6.37
C SER A 149 1.04 6.43 -6.30
N PRO A 150 0.82 7.40 -5.39
CA PRO A 150 -0.47 8.09 -5.28
C PRO A 150 -0.95 8.65 -6.63
N ILE A 151 -2.26 8.65 -6.83
CA ILE A 151 -2.92 9.26 -7.99
C ILE A 151 -3.49 10.61 -7.61
N ILE A 152 -3.68 11.46 -8.62
CA ILE A 152 -4.26 12.80 -8.46
C ILE A 152 -5.49 12.88 -9.38
N PRO A 153 -6.63 13.39 -8.89
CA PRO A 153 -7.81 13.57 -9.73
C PRO A 153 -7.51 14.29 -11.05
N TYR A 154 -8.04 13.76 -12.15
CA TYR A 154 -7.78 14.25 -13.51
C TYR A 154 -8.03 15.77 -13.66
N ASN A 155 -9.08 16.29 -13.04
CA ASN A 155 -9.41 17.72 -13.05
C ASN A 155 -8.35 18.60 -12.36
N LEU A 156 -7.68 18.10 -11.32
CA LEU A 156 -6.58 18.81 -10.66
C LEU A 156 -5.33 18.77 -11.54
N VAL A 157 -5.01 17.61 -12.12
CA VAL A 157 -3.88 17.44 -13.05
C VAL A 157 -3.94 18.45 -14.20
N GLN A 158 -5.11 18.63 -14.82
CA GLN A 158 -5.29 19.61 -15.91
C GLN A 158 -4.94 21.05 -15.50
N LYS A 159 -5.22 21.45 -14.26
CA LYS A 159 -4.88 22.79 -13.76
C LYS A 159 -3.36 22.97 -13.67
N PHE A 160 -2.65 21.96 -13.20
CA PHE A 160 -1.19 21.99 -13.10
C PHE A 160 -0.48 21.92 -14.46
N THR A 161 -1.06 21.27 -15.47
CA THR A 161 -0.49 21.21 -16.83
C THR A 161 -0.21 22.60 -17.41
N LYS A 162 -1.14 23.56 -17.24
CA LYS A 162 -0.96 24.93 -17.71
C LYS A 162 0.18 25.63 -16.97
N TYR A 163 0.22 25.52 -15.65
CA TYR A 163 1.27 26.11 -14.81
C TYR A 163 2.64 25.53 -15.15
N ALA A 164 2.76 24.21 -15.30
CA ALA A 164 4.00 23.54 -15.67
C ALA A 164 4.60 24.06 -17.00
N LYS A 165 3.76 24.25 -18.03
CA LYS A 165 4.19 24.83 -19.30
C LYS A 165 4.70 26.27 -19.13
N MET A 166 4.05 27.07 -18.29
CA MET A 166 4.51 28.44 -17.98
C MET A 166 5.86 28.46 -17.23
N ARG A 167 6.16 27.40 -16.47
CA ARG A 167 7.44 27.22 -15.77
C ARG A 167 8.53 26.61 -16.66
N GLY A 168 8.24 26.38 -17.94
CA GLY A 168 9.24 25.94 -18.93
C GLY A 168 9.42 24.43 -19.04
N LEU A 169 8.51 23.61 -18.51
CA LEU A 169 8.56 22.16 -18.73
C LEU A 169 8.36 21.82 -20.21
N GLU A 170 9.16 20.87 -20.70
CA GLU A 170 9.15 20.42 -22.09
C GLU A 170 7.93 19.55 -22.40
N SER A 171 7.49 19.53 -23.66
CA SER A 171 6.38 18.68 -24.12
C SER A 171 6.59 17.19 -23.79
N SER A 172 7.83 16.71 -23.80
CA SER A 172 8.20 15.33 -23.48
C SER A 172 7.84 14.92 -22.04
N GLU A 173 7.84 15.87 -21.10
CA GLU A 173 7.51 15.64 -19.68
C GLU A 173 6.01 15.37 -19.47
N PHE A 174 5.17 15.68 -20.45
CA PHE A 174 3.73 15.45 -20.42
C PHE A 174 3.31 14.09 -20.98
N ARG A 175 4.26 13.20 -21.35
CA ARG A 175 3.99 11.91 -22.03
C ARG A 175 2.92 11.04 -21.37
N TYR A 176 2.81 11.06 -20.04
CA TYR A 176 1.78 10.30 -19.32
C TYR A 176 0.39 10.93 -19.47
N LEU A 177 0.32 12.26 -19.49
CA LEU A 177 -0.90 13.03 -19.65
C LEU A 177 -1.38 13.02 -21.10
N ASP A 178 -0.46 12.96 -22.07
CA ASP A 178 -0.80 12.90 -23.49
C ASP A 178 -1.54 11.61 -23.86
N LYS A 179 -1.37 10.53 -23.09
CA LYS A 179 -2.18 9.30 -23.22
C LYS A 179 -3.59 9.43 -22.61
N CYS A 180 -3.85 10.47 -21.81
CA CYS A 180 -5.09 10.68 -21.08
C CYS A 180 -5.90 11.83 -21.71
N LYS A 181 -6.54 11.58 -22.87
CA LYS A 181 -7.30 12.62 -23.60
C LYS A 181 -8.58 13.02 -22.88
N CYS A 182 -9.14 12.15 -22.06
CA CYS A 182 -10.30 12.43 -21.24
C CYS A 182 -10.24 11.72 -19.87
N LYS A 183 -11.22 12.03 -19.00
CA LYS A 183 -11.38 11.39 -17.69
C LYS A 183 -11.53 9.86 -17.78
N ASN A 184 -12.15 9.35 -18.84
CA ASN A 184 -12.34 7.92 -19.02
C ASN A 184 -11.02 7.21 -19.36
N ASP A 185 -10.19 7.80 -20.22
CA ASP A 185 -8.86 7.28 -20.53
C ASP A 185 -7.99 7.21 -19.27
N TYR A 186 -8.02 8.28 -18.45
CA TYR A 186 -7.33 8.33 -17.17
C TYR A 186 -7.77 7.19 -16.25
N LYS A 187 -9.09 6.96 -16.12
CA LYS A 187 -9.64 5.87 -15.31
C LYS A 187 -9.20 4.49 -15.83
N ASN A 188 -9.27 4.27 -17.14
CA ASN A 188 -8.90 2.99 -17.76
C ASN A 188 -7.40 2.69 -17.56
N ILE A 189 -6.54 3.70 -17.70
CA ILE A 189 -5.10 3.57 -17.47
C ILE A 189 -4.81 3.23 -16.00
N ILE A 190 -5.48 3.88 -15.06
CA ILE A 190 -5.30 3.59 -13.63
C ILE A 190 -5.75 2.17 -13.29
N SER A 191 -6.79 1.66 -13.94
CA SER A 191 -7.30 0.30 -13.67
C SER A 191 -6.40 -0.81 -14.19
N ASP A 192 -5.55 -0.56 -15.18
CA ASP A 192 -4.58 -1.54 -15.67
C ASP A 192 -3.25 -1.42 -14.90
N LYS A 193 -3.25 -1.94 -13.67
CA LYS A 193 -2.10 -1.88 -12.76
C LYS A 193 -0.89 -2.66 -13.24
N CYS A 194 -1.08 -3.61 -14.15
CA CYS A 194 -0.05 -4.55 -14.58
C CYS A 194 0.57 -4.20 -15.93
N CYS A 195 0.04 -3.21 -16.66
CA CYS A 195 0.66 -2.80 -17.92
C CYS A 195 2.02 -2.13 -17.71
N ASP A 196 2.92 -2.31 -18.68
CA ASP A 196 4.27 -1.74 -18.65
C ASP A 196 4.25 -0.22 -18.46
N PHE A 197 3.26 0.45 -19.07
CA PHE A 197 3.09 1.89 -18.97
C PHE A 197 2.80 2.37 -17.54
N TRP A 198 1.89 1.69 -16.82
CA TRP A 198 1.57 2.03 -15.43
C TRP A 198 2.72 1.68 -14.49
N CYS A 199 3.39 0.55 -14.74
CA CYS A 199 4.57 0.14 -13.99
C CYS A 199 5.72 1.15 -14.14
N GLU A 200 5.98 1.64 -15.36
CA GLU A 200 6.97 2.68 -15.63
C GLU A 200 6.62 3.99 -14.92
N ARG A 201 5.35 4.43 -15.01
CA ARG A 201 4.85 5.61 -14.29
C ARG A 201 5.14 5.51 -12.80
N ASN A 202 4.78 4.38 -12.18
CA ASN A 202 4.98 4.17 -10.76
C ASN A 202 6.47 4.17 -10.40
N ARG A 203 7.34 3.57 -11.22
CA ARG A 203 8.79 3.59 -11.00
C ARG A 203 9.31 5.03 -10.97
N GLU A 204 8.95 5.84 -11.96
CA GLU A 204 9.43 7.23 -12.07
C GLU A 204 8.90 8.11 -10.94
N CYS A 205 7.61 8.02 -10.62
CA CYS A 205 7.04 8.73 -9.48
C CYS A 205 7.76 8.38 -8.18
N ASN A 206 8.06 7.10 -7.94
CA ASN A 206 8.79 6.69 -6.74
C ASN A 206 10.22 7.26 -6.70
N GLU A 207 10.93 7.28 -7.84
CA GLU A 207 12.28 7.86 -7.90
C GLU A 207 12.27 9.38 -7.68
N ILE A 208 11.29 10.10 -8.24
CA ILE A 208 11.09 11.54 -7.99
C ILE A 208 10.81 11.77 -6.49
N ILE A 209 9.85 11.06 -5.91
CA ILE A 209 9.50 11.18 -4.48
C ILE A 209 10.71 10.89 -3.60
N LYS A 210 11.49 9.84 -3.93
CA LYS A 210 12.70 9.47 -3.19
C LYS A 210 13.76 10.56 -3.30
N LYS A 211 14.01 11.10 -4.49
CA LYS A 211 14.94 12.21 -4.71
C LYS A 211 14.55 13.43 -3.88
N MET A 212 13.27 13.82 -3.93
CA MET A 212 12.76 14.96 -3.14
C MET A 212 12.97 14.76 -1.64
N ARG A 213 12.69 13.56 -1.11
CA ARG A 213 12.89 13.24 0.31
C ARG A 213 14.36 13.29 0.73
N ILE A 214 15.25 12.71 -0.06
CA ILE A 214 16.70 12.66 0.25
C ILE A 214 17.32 14.06 0.19
N GLN A 215 16.89 14.86 -0.78
CA GLN A 215 17.46 16.19 -1.03
C GLN A 215 16.72 17.32 -0.29
N GLY A 216 15.67 17.01 0.49
CA GLY A 216 14.88 18.01 1.20
C GLY A 216 14.14 18.98 0.28
N ILE A 217 13.75 18.55 -0.92
CA ILE A 217 13.03 19.39 -1.89
C ILE A 217 11.57 19.50 -1.46
N PRO A 218 11.04 20.71 -1.19
CA PRO A 218 9.65 20.89 -0.80
C PRO A 218 8.68 20.66 -1.97
N SER A 219 7.44 20.28 -1.66
CA SER A 219 6.39 20.11 -2.67
C SER A 219 5.70 21.42 -3.08
N LEU A 220 5.88 22.48 -2.30
CA LEU A 220 5.36 23.82 -2.56
C LEU A 220 6.54 24.79 -2.66
N GLU A 221 6.45 25.75 -3.57
CA GLU A 221 7.38 26.88 -3.61
C GLU A 221 7.23 27.66 -2.29
N SER A 222 8.35 27.93 -1.64
CA SER A 222 8.44 28.89 -0.53
C SER A 222 8.99 30.19 -1.09
N ASP A 223 8.32 31.30 -0.81
CA ASP A 223 8.82 32.66 -1.09
C ASP A 223 10.15 32.93 -0.37
#